data_AF-A0A381Q9N7-F1
#
_entry.id   AF-A0A381Q9N7-F1
#
_cell.length_a   1.000
_cell.length_b   1.000
_cell.length_c   1.000
_cell.angle_alpha   90.00
_cell.angle_beta   90.00
_cell.angle_gamma   90.00
#
_symmetry.space_group_name_H-M   'P 1'
#
loop_
_entity.id
_entity.type
_entity.pdbx_description
1 polymer ?
#
loop_
_entity_poly.entity_id
_entity_poly.type
_entity_poly.pdbx_seq_one_letter_code
_entity_poly.pdbx_strand_id
1 'polypeptide(L)'
;VKIEKRQMNTRLFLSFIFVFILQGSFSLQAEYANQTERLDALTPDNKIIAEDLITFMQASDDKYFAWVNKINEQNLPALGDQLINDENFDWTTEYSDYNIRVVRGPVIEKTGRMLSEGKMTSPGRGDKTLVWGRFYSIDIHPKTPLVGMLHAT
;
A
#
# COMPACT_ATOMS: atom_id res chain seq x y z
N VAL A 1 58.11 -24.50 30.18
CA VAL A 1 57.41 -24.21 28.91
C VAL A 1 57.19 -22.70 28.83
N LYS A 2 57.97 -21.98 27.99
CA LYS A 2 57.79 -20.53 27.77
C LYS A 2 56.76 -20.36 26.65
N ILE A 3 55.63 -19.74 26.97
CA ILE A 3 54.62 -19.36 25.97
C ILE A 3 55.02 -17.97 25.46
N GLU A 4 55.52 -17.90 24.22
CA GLU A 4 55.75 -16.63 23.55
C GLU A 4 54.39 -16.01 23.18
N LYS A 5 54.08 -14.85 23.77
CA LYS A 5 52.98 -14.00 23.28
C LYS A 5 53.41 -13.42 21.94
N ARG A 6 52.91 -14.01 20.85
CA ARG A 6 53.07 -13.49 19.50
C ARG A 6 52.36 -12.13 19.40
N GLN A 7 53.14 -11.05 19.46
CA GLN A 7 52.63 -9.68 19.37
C GLN A 7 52.16 -9.45 17.94
N MET A 8 50.85 -9.27 17.75
CA MET A 8 50.26 -9.00 16.45
C MET A 8 50.77 -7.64 15.96
N ASN A 9 51.35 -7.61 14.77
CA ASN A 9 51.95 -6.42 14.18
C ASN A 9 50.88 -5.34 14.00
N THR A 10 51.03 -4.17 14.61
CA THR A 10 50.01 -3.11 14.67
C THR A 10 49.53 -2.69 13.27
N ARG A 11 50.42 -2.76 12.28
CA ARG A 11 50.08 -2.55 10.85
C ARG A 11 49.13 -3.61 10.31
N LEU A 12 49.33 -4.88 10.67
CA LEU A 12 48.46 -5.99 10.26
C LEU A 12 47.07 -5.86 10.89
N PHE A 13 46.99 -5.46 12.16
CA PHE A 13 45.73 -5.23 12.85
C PHE A 13 44.95 -4.05 12.26
N LEU A 14 45.64 -2.95 11.92
CA LEU A 14 45.04 -1.80 11.24
C LEU A 14 44.52 -2.16 9.84
N SER A 15 45.24 -3.00 9.08
CA SER A 15 44.77 -3.50 7.80
C SER A 15 43.50 -4.35 7.92
N PHE A 16 43.40 -5.20 8.95
CA PHE A 16 42.19 -5.99 9.21
C PHE A 16 40.98 -5.12 9.55
N ILE A 17 41.18 -4.07 10.35
CA ILE A 17 40.10 -3.12 10.67
C ILE A 17 39.64 -2.37 9.41
N PHE A 18 40.56 -1.96 8.54
CA PHE A 18 40.23 -1.25 7.30
C PHE A 18 39.44 -2.14 6.32
N VAL A 19 39.77 -3.43 6.22
CA VAL A 19 39.02 -4.40 5.40
C VAL A 19 37.63 -4.65 5.99
N PHE A 20 37.48 -4.74 7.31
CA PHE A 20 36.16 -4.85 7.96
C PHE A 20 35.28 -3.61 7.75
N ILE A 21 35.88 -2.41 7.72
CA ILE A 21 35.15 -1.16 7.45
C ILE A 21 34.71 -1.09 5.97
N LEU A 22 35.51 -1.57 5.01
CA LEU A 22 35.10 -1.65 3.60
C LEU A 22 34.06 -2.75 3.32
N GLN A 23 34.06 -3.84 4.10
CA GLN A 23 33.06 -4.91 3.96
C GLN A 23 31.73 -4.61 4.65
N GLY A 24 31.66 -3.54 5.45
CA GLY A 24 30.41 -2.90 5.84
C GLY A 24 29.76 -2.21 4.63
N SER A 25 29.40 -2.99 3.62
CA SER A 25 28.50 -2.55 2.57
C SER A 25 27.20 -2.17 3.26
N PHE A 26 27.02 -0.88 3.50
CA PHE A 26 25.72 -0.32 3.80
C PHE A 26 24.77 -0.85 2.72
N SER A 27 23.88 -1.76 3.10
CA SER A 27 22.66 -1.98 2.35
C SER A 27 21.89 -0.67 2.45
N LEU A 28 22.20 0.26 1.55
CA LEU A 28 21.46 1.49 1.32
C LEU A 28 20.14 1.06 0.72
N GLN A 29 19.24 0.60 1.59
CA GLN A 29 17.84 0.54 1.23
C GLN A 29 17.45 1.99 0.93
N ALA A 30 17.09 2.25 -0.33
CA ALA A 30 16.67 3.59 -0.74
C ALA A 30 15.50 4.02 0.15
N GLU A 31 15.73 5.06 0.94
CA GLU A 31 14.71 5.65 1.78
C GLU A 31 13.98 6.69 0.92
N TYR A 32 12.78 6.33 0.47
CA TYR A 32 11.95 7.22 -0.33
C TYR A 32 11.07 8.06 0.58
N ALA A 33 11.04 9.38 0.36
CA ALA A 33 10.28 10.32 1.17
C ALA A 33 8.76 10.23 0.92
N ASN A 34 8.33 9.82 -0.28
CA ASN A 34 6.92 9.71 -0.65
C ASN A 34 6.71 8.77 -1.85
N GLN A 35 5.44 8.57 -2.23
CA GLN A 35 5.05 7.67 -3.32
C GLN A 35 5.41 8.18 -4.71
N THR A 36 5.54 9.50 -4.91
CA THR A 36 5.99 10.08 -6.18
C THR A 36 7.44 9.69 -6.44
N GLU A 37 8.31 9.83 -5.44
CA GLU A 37 9.71 9.43 -5.54
C GLU A 37 9.86 7.93 -5.80
N ARG A 38 9.02 7.10 -5.17
CA ARG A 38 8.95 5.65 -5.42
C ARG A 38 8.56 5.31 -6.86
N LEU A 39 7.59 6.04 -7.40
CA LEU A 39 7.13 5.88 -8.79
C LEU A 39 8.23 6.29 -9.78
N ASP A 40 8.92 7.40 -9.50
CA ASP A 40 10.01 7.92 -10.33
C ASP A 40 11.27 7.04 -10.30
N ALA A 41 11.46 6.26 -9.23
CA ALA A 41 12.55 5.30 -9.11
C ALA A 41 12.34 4.00 -9.91
N LEU A 42 11.17 3.79 -10.52
CA LEU A 42 10.92 2.64 -11.38
C LEU A 42 11.66 2.76 -12.70
N THR A 43 11.91 1.61 -13.33
CA THR A 43 12.31 1.60 -14.75
C THR A 43 11.20 2.21 -15.60
N PRO A 44 11.51 2.77 -16.78
CA PRO A 44 10.50 3.39 -17.66
C PRO A 44 9.31 2.45 -17.94
N ASP A 45 9.57 1.17 -18.24
CA ASP A 45 8.51 0.19 -18.53
C ASP A 45 7.62 -0.08 -17.31
N ASN A 46 8.21 -0.23 -16.12
CA ASN A 46 7.45 -0.46 -14.89
C ASN A 46 6.65 0.78 -14.47
N LYS A 47 7.18 1.97 -14.75
CA LYS A 47 6.48 3.23 -14.47
C LYS A 47 5.21 3.35 -15.30
N ILE A 48 5.24 2.99 -16.59
CA ILE A 48 4.05 2.97 -17.45
C ILE A 48 2.98 2.05 -16.87
N ILE A 49 3.34 0.82 -16.48
CA ILE A 49 2.39 -0.13 -15.88
C ILE A 49 1.82 0.41 -14.56
N ALA A 50 2.66 1.03 -13.74
CA ALA A 50 2.24 1.63 -12.47
C ALA A 50 1.25 2.79 -12.68
N GLU A 51 1.49 3.66 -13.66
CA GLU A 51 0.61 4.77 -14.04
C GLU A 51 -0.72 4.28 -14.63
N ASP A 52 -0.69 3.24 -15.46
CA ASP A 52 -1.90 2.57 -15.97
C ASP A 52 -2.73 1.99 -14.82
N LEU A 53 -2.08 1.35 -13.84
CA LEU A 53 -2.75 0.82 -12.65
C LEU A 53 -3.40 1.95 -11.83
N ILE A 54 -2.69 3.07 -11.62
CA ILE A 54 -3.23 4.25 -10.92
C ILE A 54 -4.49 4.76 -11.63
N THR A 55 -4.42 4.89 -12.96
CA THR A 55 -5.53 5.34 -13.80
C THR A 55 -6.72 4.39 -13.70
N PHE A 56 -6.46 3.08 -13.76
CA PHE A 56 -7.48 2.06 -13.61
C PHE A 56 -8.18 2.11 -12.25
N MET A 57 -7.44 2.26 -11.15
CA MET A 57 -8.00 2.37 -9.80
C MET A 57 -8.91 3.59 -9.68
N GLN A 58 -8.48 4.75 -10.19
CA GLN A 58 -9.28 5.97 -10.16
C GLN A 58 -10.57 5.84 -10.98
N ALA A 59 -10.46 5.33 -12.22
CA ALA A 59 -11.63 5.13 -13.07
C ALA A 59 -12.61 4.10 -12.49
N SER A 60 -12.09 3.09 -11.80
CA SER A 60 -12.90 2.11 -11.07
C SER A 60 -13.65 2.78 -9.92
N ASP A 61 -12.97 3.56 -9.08
CA ASP A 61 -13.60 4.30 -7.98
C ASP A 61 -14.75 5.18 -8.46
N ASP A 62 -14.48 6.02 -9.46
CA ASP A 62 -15.47 6.94 -9.99
C ASP A 62 -16.71 6.19 -10.48
N LYS A 63 -16.49 5.08 -11.19
CA LYS A 63 -17.58 4.24 -11.70
C LYS A 63 -18.36 3.54 -10.59
N TYR A 64 -17.68 2.87 -9.66
CA TYR A 64 -18.35 2.05 -8.64
C TYR A 64 -19.14 2.92 -7.67
N PHE A 65 -18.56 4.02 -7.18
CA PHE A 65 -19.26 4.92 -6.26
C PHE A 65 -20.40 5.69 -6.96
N ALA A 66 -20.25 6.08 -8.23
CA ALA A 66 -21.36 6.66 -8.99
C ALA A 66 -22.55 5.69 -9.12
N TRP A 67 -22.28 4.40 -9.38
CA TRP A 67 -23.33 3.39 -9.45
C TRP A 67 -23.99 3.12 -8.09
N VAL A 68 -23.22 3.04 -7.02
CA VAL A 68 -23.75 2.85 -5.65
C VAL A 68 -24.67 4.01 -5.27
N ASN A 69 -24.24 5.26 -5.51
CA ASN A 69 -25.05 6.43 -5.23
C ASN A 69 -26.32 6.42 -6.06
N LYS A 70 -26.22 6.15 -7.37
CA LYS A 70 -27.38 6.04 -8.25
C LYS A 70 -28.39 4.98 -7.77
N ILE A 71 -27.92 3.80 -7.35
CA ILE A 71 -28.79 2.74 -6.83
C ILE A 71 -29.51 3.18 -5.55
N ASN A 72 -28.79 3.82 -4.64
CA ASN A 72 -29.36 4.33 -3.40
C ASN A 72 -30.35 5.49 -3.66
N GLU A 73 -30.03 6.41 -4.56
CA GLU A 73 -30.83 7.59 -4.89
C GLU A 73 -32.12 7.24 -5.64
N GLN A 74 -32.06 6.32 -6.59
CA GLN A 74 -33.24 5.88 -7.37
C GLN A 74 -34.35 5.29 -6.51
N ASN A 75 -34.03 4.86 -5.28
CA ASN A 75 -34.96 4.26 -4.34
C ASN A 75 -35.38 5.22 -3.21
N LEU A 76 -34.83 6.44 -3.14
CA LEU A 76 -35.17 7.45 -2.14
C LEU A 76 -36.69 7.78 -2.06
N PRO A 77 -37.44 7.92 -3.17
CA PRO A 77 -38.86 8.27 -3.09
C PRO A 77 -39.71 7.24 -2.32
N ALA A 78 -39.25 5.99 -2.24
CA ALA A 78 -39.93 4.92 -1.50
C ALA A 78 -39.42 4.75 -0.05
N LEU A 79 -38.27 5.34 0.29
CA LEU A 79 -37.54 5.11 1.55
C LEU A 79 -37.48 6.34 2.47
N GLY A 80 -37.99 7.50 2.03
CA GLY A 80 -38.03 8.76 2.81
C GLY A 80 -36.69 9.50 2.82
N ASP A 81 -36.46 10.36 3.82
CA ASP A 81 -35.24 11.16 4.02
C ASP A 81 -34.02 10.33 4.48
N GLN A 82 -33.86 9.09 4.00
CA GLN A 82 -32.71 8.26 4.35
C GLN A 82 -31.43 8.83 3.73
N LEU A 83 -30.51 9.25 4.59
CA LEU A 83 -29.25 9.89 4.22
C LEU A 83 -28.26 8.87 3.61
N ILE A 84 -27.64 9.25 2.49
CA ILE A 84 -26.42 8.60 2.00
C ILE A 84 -25.24 9.23 2.73
N ASN A 85 -24.47 8.43 3.44
CA ASN A 85 -23.23 8.88 4.11
C ASN A 85 -22.03 8.42 3.29
N ASP A 86 -21.12 9.34 2.94
CA ASP A 86 -19.90 9.11 2.19
C ASP A 86 -18.71 9.64 3.00
N GLU A 87 -17.92 8.72 3.54
CA GLU A 87 -16.80 8.99 4.41
C GLU A 87 -15.50 8.61 3.70
N ASN A 88 -14.47 9.43 3.84
CA ASN A 88 -13.13 9.12 3.38
C ASN A 88 -12.15 9.40 4.52
N PHE A 89 -11.24 8.48 4.79
CA PHE A 89 -10.20 8.66 5.80
C PHE A 89 -8.89 8.00 5.38
N ASP A 90 -7.80 8.60 5.84
CA ASP A 90 -6.46 8.09 5.63
C ASP A 90 -5.96 7.37 6.87
N TRP A 91 -5.20 6.29 6.67
CA TRP A 91 -4.55 5.57 7.74
C TRP A 91 -3.13 5.19 7.33
N THR A 92 -2.15 5.58 8.13
CA THR A 92 -0.73 5.29 7.87
C THR A 92 -0.22 4.23 8.84
N THR A 93 0.51 3.26 8.31
CA THR A 93 1.23 2.23 9.06
C THR A 93 2.71 2.22 8.69
N GLU A 94 3.54 1.39 9.32
CA GLU A 94 4.93 1.22 8.86
C GLU A 94 5.01 0.59 7.45
N TYR A 95 4.03 -0.25 7.07
CA TYR A 95 4.07 -1.00 5.81
C TYR A 95 3.47 -0.25 4.63
N SER A 96 2.40 0.51 4.85
CA SER A 96 1.64 1.18 3.80
C SER A 96 0.93 2.43 4.30
N ASP A 97 0.61 3.30 3.37
CA ASP A 97 -0.37 4.38 3.53
C ASP A 97 -1.69 3.93 2.89
N TYR A 98 -2.79 4.10 3.60
CA TYR A 98 -4.12 3.67 3.17
C TYR A 98 -5.02 4.87 2.98
N ASN A 99 -5.80 4.85 1.89
CA ASN A 99 -6.96 5.70 1.72
C ASN A 99 -8.21 4.82 1.67
N ILE A 100 -9.15 5.05 2.58
CA ILE A 100 -10.33 4.23 2.76
C ILE A 100 -11.57 5.09 2.57
N ARG A 101 -12.41 4.70 1.60
CA ARG A 101 -13.70 5.35 1.34
C ARG A 101 -14.85 4.40 1.67
N VAL A 102 -15.86 4.89 2.36
CA VAL A 102 -17.03 4.11 2.76
C VAL A 102 -18.29 4.88 2.43
N VAL A 103 -19.19 4.25 1.67
CA VAL A 103 -20.53 4.77 1.40
C VAL A 103 -21.57 3.89 2.07
N ARG A 104 -22.57 4.50 2.72
CA ARG A 104 -23.69 3.81 3.37
C ARG A 104 -25.00 4.39 2.89
N GLY A 105 -25.96 3.53 2.59
CA GLY A 105 -27.26 3.95 2.10
C GLY A 105 -28.38 2.93 2.33
N PRO A 106 -29.58 3.25 1.83
CA PRO A 106 -30.79 2.50 2.14
C PRO A 106 -30.92 1.17 1.38
N VAL A 107 -30.27 1.03 0.21
CA VAL A 107 -30.33 -0.18 -0.65
C VAL A 107 -29.00 -0.92 -0.60
N ILE A 108 -27.92 -0.21 -0.88
CA ILE A 108 -26.56 -0.67 -0.62
C ILE A 108 -26.21 -0.23 0.80
N GLU A 109 -26.26 -1.17 1.74
CA GLU A 109 -26.07 -0.91 3.18
C GLU A 109 -24.66 -0.39 3.47
N LYS A 110 -23.66 -0.97 2.79
CA LYS A 110 -22.28 -0.54 2.92
C LYS A 110 -21.49 -0.88 1.65
N THR A 111 -20.81 0.11 1.10
CA THR A 111 -19.72 -0.06 0.14
C THR A 111 -18.44 0.45 0.77
N GLY A 112 -17.36 -0.30 0.66
CA GLY A 112 -16.03 0.10 1.09
C GLY A 112 -15.04 -0.03 -0.06
N ARG A 113 -14.11 0.92 -0.13
CA ARG A 113 -12.90 0.81 -0.93
C ARG A 113 -11.68 1.00 -0.05
N MET A 114 -10.68 0.14 -0.22
CA MET A 114 -9.35 0.30 0.35
C MET A 114 -8.34 0.44 -0.78
N LEU A 115 -7.64 1.58 -0.80
CA LEU A 115 -6.44 1.77 -1.61
C LEU A 115 -5.25 1.79 -0.67
N SER A 116 -4.23 1.00 -0.98
CA SER A 116 -2.98 0.92 -0.21
C SER A 116 -1.81 1.30 -1.10
N GLU A 117 -0.94 2.15 -0.58
CA GLU A 117 0.33 2.54 -1.18
C GLU A 117 1.47 1.98 -0.32
N GLY A 118 2.18 0.98 -0.85
CA GLY A 118 3.17 0.22 -0.10
C GLY A 118 4.46 0.99 0.14
N LYS A 119 5.07 0.76 1.31
CA LYS A 119 6.39 1.28 1.73
C LYS A 119 7.43 0.17 1.91
N MET A 120 6.98 -1.00 2.33
CA MET A 120 7.76 -2.24 2.42
C MET A 120 6.84 -3.45 2.24
N THR A 121 7.40 -4.62 1.94
CA THR A 121 6.59 -5.85 1.80
C THR A 121 5.89 -6.19 3.12
N SER A 122 4.63 -6.59 3.07
CA SER A 122 3.88 -7.02 4.25
C SER A 122 4.57 -8.19 4.98
N PRO A 123 4.35 -8.35 6.30
CA PRO A 123 4.91 -9.46 7.06
C PRO A 123 4.62 -10.82 6.39
N GLY A 124 5.67 -11.63 6.22
CA GLY A 124 5.57 -12.96 5.62
C GLY A 124 5.48 -13.00 4.08
N ARG A 125 5.60 -11.87 3.38
CA ARG A 125 5.50 -11.79 1.90
C ARG A 125 6.75 -11.29 1.17
N GLY A 126 7.88 -11.15 1.85
CA GLY A 126 9.13 -10.71 1.23
C GLY A 126 10.23 -10.39 2.23
N ASP A 127 11.32 -9.80 1.72
CA ASP A 127 12.51 -9.40 2.46
C ASP A 127 12.44 -7.95 2.99
N LYS A 128 11.25 -7.34 3.01
CA LYS A 128 10.97 -5.93 3.33
C LYS A 128 11.43 -4.93 2.26
N THR A 129 11.94 -5.38 1.12
CA THR A 129 12.31 -4.50 0.02
C THR A 129 11.11 -4.24 -0.89
N LEU A 130 10.62 -3.00 -0.91
CA LEU A 130 9.60 -2.56 -1.85
C LEU A 130 9.98 -1.19 -2.39
N VAL A 131 10.16 -1.10 -3.72
CA VAL A 131 10.34 0.18 -4.40
C VAL A 131 8.97 0.86 -4.52
N TRP A 132 8.04 0.19 -5.19
CA TRP A 132 6.67 0.66 -5.40
C TRP A 132 5.69 -0.51 -5.38
N GLY A 133 4.50 -0.28 -4.85
CA GLY A 133 3.40 -1.24 -4.91
C GLY A 133 2.10 -0.58 -4.49
N ARG A 134 1.01 -0.95 -5.15
CA ARG A 134 -0.34 -0.53 -4.75
C ARG A 134 -1.26 -1.73 -4.67
N PHE A 135 -2.24 -1.63 -3.80
CA PHE A 135 -3.31 -2.62 -3.67
C PHE A 135 -4.66 -1.90 -3.65
N TYR A 136 -5.62 -2.48 -4.35
CA TYR A 136 -6.96 -1.94 -4.52
C TYR A 136 -7.94 -3.02 -4.12
N SER A 137 -8.95 -2.66 -3.32
CA SER A 137 -10.00 -3.58 -2.92
C SER A 137 -11.32 -2.84 -2.82
N ILE A 138 -12.39 -3.48 -3.29
CA ILE A 138 -13.76 -3.02 -3.10
C ILE A 138 -14.59 -4.14 -2.48
N ASP A 139 -15.44 -3.73 -1.53
CA ASP A 139 -16.48 -4.55 -0.93
C ASP A 139 -17.84 -3.87 -1.07
N ILE A 140 -18.86 -4.59 -1.52
CA ILE A 140 -20.24 -4.09 -1.63
C ILE A 140 -21.18 -5.04 -0.91
N HIS A 141 -21.94 -4.50 0.04
CA HIS A 141 -22.92 -5.20 0.84
C HIS A 141 -24.32 -4.61 0.58
N PRO A 142 -25.14 -5.26 -0.25
CA PRO A 142 -26.56 -4.96 -0.36
C PRO A 142 -27.28 -5.22 0.98
N LYS A 143 -28.28 -4.39 1.29
CA LYS A 143 -29.10 -4.56 2.50
C LYS A 143 -30.02 -5.79 2.43
N THR A 144 -30.45 -6.12 1.21
CA THR A 144 -31.31 -7.28 0.98
C THR A 144 -30.49 -8.57 1.06
N PRO A 145 -30.98 -9.62 1.73
CA PRO A 145 -30.31 -10.91 1.74
C PRO A 145 -30.37 -11.64 0.39
N LEU A 146 -31.15 -11.12 -0.57
CA LEU A 146 -31.36 -11.75 -1.87
C LEU A 146 -30.25 -11.47 -2.89
N VAL A 147 -29.30 -10.59 -2.56
CA VAL A 147 -28.15 -10.26 -3.40
C VAL A 147 -26.88 -10.51 -2.59
N GLY A 148 -25.98 -11.33 -3.14
CA GLY A 148 -24.70 -11.63 -2.49
C GLY A 148 -23.80 -10.41 -2.36
N MET A 149 -22.90 -10.44 -1.37
CA MET A 149 -21.85 -9.43 -1.27
C MET A 149 -20.83 -9.58 -2.40
N LEU A 150 -20.28 -8.46 -2.87
CA LEU A 150 -19.18 -8.44 -3.83
C LEU A 150 -17.88 -8.10 -3.10
N HIS A 151 -16.82 -8.82 -3.42
CA HIS A 151 -15.44 -8.53 -3.05
C HIS A 151 -14.58 -8.61 -4.32
N ALA A 152 -13.73 -7.62 -4.57
CA ALA A 152 -12.83 -7.59 -5.72
C ALA A 152 -11.50 -6.91 -5.38
N THR A 153 -10.40 -7.49 -5.85
CA THR A 153 -9.01 -7.03 -5.65
C THR A 153 -8.18 -7.22 -6.91
#